data_AF-A0A9X4RW47-F1
#
_entry.id   AF-A0A9X4RW47-F1
#
_cell.length_a   1.000
_cell.length_b   1.000
_cell.length_c   1.000
_cell.angle_alpha   90.00
_cell.angle_beta   90.00
_cell.angle_gamma   90.00
#
_symmetry.space_group_name_H-M   'P 1'
#
loop_
_entity.id
_entity.type
_entity.pdbx_description
1 polymer ?
#
loop_
_entity_poly.entity_id
_entity_poly.type
_entity_poly.pdbx_seq_one_letter_code
_entity_poly.pdbx_strand_id
1 'polypeptide(L)'
;MKEVKAWLDQYWERYKFYRNHWSCRFCPTDLTLPCLCDKPDPEYLFIWIYELLYDIQRLHKHERYFEKEMLEYDQIMYSEVDLKIWTYRNENLGLNTFDSFNRDYLDYDFHDAEKANLRVFGPNKLMLDTIVNIMREQLGRAGDRVVEHEIYIKREDFRNTVRFVQVFNELYFRRKILPERLEEYYNILMSDEE
;
A
#
# COMPACT_ATOMS: atom_id res chain seq x y z
N MET A 1 -6.25 -12.22 -2.23
CA MET A 1 -7.19 -11.06 -2.36
C MET A 1 -8.72 -11.27 -2.23
N LYS A 2 -9.31 -12.43 -2.58
CA LYS A 2 -10.79 -12.60 -2.46
C LYS A 2 -11.31 -12.49 -1.01
N GLU A 3 -10.54 -13.01 -0.07
CA GLU A 3 -10.85 -12.96 1.37
C GLU A 3 -10.84 -11.52 1.90
N VAL A 4 -9.84 -10.71 1.51
CA VAL A 4 -9.79 -9.27 1.84
C VAL A 4 -11.03 -8.55 1.32
N LYS A 5 -11.44 -8.82 0.07
CA LYS A 5 -12.68 -8.25 -0.48
C LYS A 5 -13.91 -8.64 0.35
N ALA A 6 -14.05 -9.92 0.65
CA ALA A 6 -15.20 -10.40 1.42
C ALA A 6 -15.25 -9.77 2.82
N TRP A 7 -14.08 -9.61 3.47
CA TRP A 7 -13.97 -8.93 4.76
C TRP A 7 -14.39 -7.45 4.64
N LEU A 8 -13.86 -6.71 3.66
CA LEU A 8 -14.26 -5.32 3.44
C LEU A 8 -15.78 -5.19 3.22
N ASP A 9 -16.35 -6.02 2.35
CA ASP A 9 -17.78 -6.04 2.06
C ASP A 9 -18.61 -6.35 3.33
N GLN A 10 -18.17 -7.30 4.15
CA GLN A 10 -18.84 -7.69 5.39
C GLN A 10 -18.88 -6.56 6.42
N TYR A 11 -17.80 -5.77 6.51
CA TYR A 11 -17.63 -4.78 7.58
C TYR A 11 -17.90 -3.33 7.12
N TRP A 12 -18.34 -3.12 5.87
CA TRP A 12 -18.58 -1.79 5.30
C TRP A 12 -19.51 -0.89 6.10
N GLU A 13 -20.67 -1.40 6.52
CA GLU A 13 -21.64 -0.60 7.30
C GLU A 13 -21.07 -0.18 8.65
N ARG A 14 -20.32 -1.08 9.31
CA ARG A 14 -19.62 -0.80 10.56
C ARG A 14 -18.52 0.23 10.38
N TYR A 15 -17.76 0.13 9.29
CA TYR A 15 -16.75 1.11 8.89
C TYR A 15 -17.36 2.49 8.69
N LYS A 16 -18.42 2.62 7.87
CA LYS A 16 -19.11 3.90 7.69
C LYS A 16 -19.59 4.50 9.00
N PHE A 17 -20.16 3.66 9.88
CA PHE A 17 -20.62 4.12 11.19
C PHE A 17 -19.47 4.72 12.00
N TYR A 18 -18.39 3.96 12.23
CA TYR A 18 -17.27 4.46 13.00
C TYR A 18 -16.58 5.64 12.31
N ARG A 19 -16.33 5.59 11.00
CA ARG A 19 -15.65 6.69 10.28
C ARG A 19 -16.36 8.04 10.43
N ASN A 20 -17.69 8.03 10.51
CA ASN A 20 -18.52 9.23 10.61
C ASN A 20 -18.84 9.68 12.04
N HIS A 21 -18.75 8.78 13.03
CA HIS A 21 -19.14 9.05 14.42
C HIS A 21 -17.99 8.97 15.41
N TRP A 22 -16.82 8.51 14.96
CA TRP A 22 -15.66 8.38 15.80
C TRP A 22 -15.02 9.74 16.05
N SER A 23 -14.75 10.01 17.32
CA SER A 23 -13.92 11.11 17.77
C SER A 23 -12.94 10.59 18.80
N CYS A 24 -11.70 11.08 18.72
CA CYS A 24 -10.65 10.62 19.61
C CYS A 24 -10.93 11.11 21.04
N ARG A 25 -11.20 10.21 21.98
CA ARG A 25 -11.56 10.57 23.37
C ARG A 25 -10.43 11.24 24.16
N PHE A 26 -9.20 11.15 23.64
CA PHE A 26 -7.98 11.57 24.31
C PHE A 26 -7.37 12.83 23.70
N CYS A 27 -7.79 13.23 22.51
CA CYS A 27 -7.19 14.33 21.79
C CYS A 27 -8.11 15.58 21.92
N PRO A 28 -7.56 16.76 22.26
CA PRO A 28 -8.34 17.96 22.60
C PRO A 28 -8.96 18.67 21.39
N THR A 29 -8.64 18.19 20.19
CA THR A 29 -9.13 18.73 18.91
C THR A 29 -10.18 17.79 18.33
N ASP A 30 -11.24 18.34 17.73
CA ASP A 30 -12.25 17.64 16.91
C ASP A 30 -11.66 17.01 15.62
N LEU A 31 -10.36 16.71 15.59
CA LEU A 31 -9.67 16.16 14.42
C LEU A 31 -10.26 14.80 14.03
N THR A 32 -10.71 14.74 12.79
CA THR A 32 -11.32 13.58 12.13
C THR A 32 -10.27 12.72 11.43
N LEU A 33 -9.44 12.00 12.20
CA LEU A 33 -8.43 11.04 11.72
C LEU A 33 -7.28 11.64 10.87
N PRO A 34 -6.06 11.11 10.95
CA PRO A 34 -5.57 10.13 11.93
C PRO A 34 -5.36 10.80 13.31
N CYS A 35 -5.57 10.04 14.40
CA CYS A 35 -5.28 10.53 15.74
C CYS A 35 -3.87 10.11 16.18
N LEU A 36 -3.10 11.08 16.69
CA LEU A 36 -1.71 10.90 17.14
C LEU A 36 -1.62 10.47 18.61
N CYS A 37 -2.74 10.10 19.22
CA CYS A 37 -2.79 9.75 20.63
C CYS A 37 -2.10 8.37 20.87
N ASP A 38 -1.25 8.28 21.90
CA ASP A 38 -0.42 7.09 22.21
C ASP A 38 -1.22 5.80 22.50
N LYS A 39 -2.51 5.95 22.83
CA LYS A 39 -3.46 4.86 23.13
C LYS A 39 -4.66 4.94 22.19
N PRO A 40 -4.54 4.36 21.01
CA PRO A 40 -5.65 4.25 20.07
C PRO A 40 -6.75 3.35 20.65
N ASP A 41 -7.99 3.81 20.57
CA ASP A 41 -9.15 3.00 20.94
C ASP A 41 -9.48 1.93 19.86
N PRO A 42 -10.26 0.89 20.20
CA PRO A 42 -10.60 -0.19 19.28
C PRO A 42 -11.31 0.26 17.99
N GLU A 43 -12.08 1.34 18.03
CA GLU A 43 -12.78 1.88 16.88
C GLU A 43 -11.82 2.55 15.90
N TYR A 44 -10.88 3.37 16.39
CA TYR A 44 -9.77 3.91 15.59
C TYR A 44 -9.01 2.79 14.87
N LEU A 45 -8.68 1.74 15.63
CA LEU A 45 -7.98 0.58 15.12
C LEU A 45 -8.68 -0.12 13.97
N PHE A 46 -9.98 -0.32 14.12
CA PHE A 46 -10.78 -0.93 13.09
C PHE A 46 -10.88 -0.05 11.84
N ILE A 47 -11.05 1.26 11.98
CA ILE A 47 -11.05 2.21 10.86
C ILE A 47 -9.73 2.11 10.10
N TRP A 48 -8.61 2.18 10.82
CA TRP A 48 -7.27 2.14 10.23
C TRP A 48 -7.03 0.83 9.45
N ILE A 49 -7.36 -0.33 10.02
CA ILE A 49 -7.25 -1.62 9.30
C ILE A 49 -8.13 -1.64 8.06
N TYR A 50 -9.35 -1.13 8.16
CA TYR A 50 -10.27 -1.12 7.04
C TYR A 50 -9.72 -0.27 5.88
N GLU A 51 -9.27 0.95 6.17
CA GLU A 51 -8.67 1.86 5.17
C GLU A 51 -7.45 1.23 4.51
N LEU A 52 -6.60 0.57 5.29
CA LEU A 52 -5.40 -0.10 4.83
C LEU A 52 -5.69 -1.31 3.93
N LEU A 53 -6.61 -2.19 4.34
CA LEU A 53 -7.05 -3.32 3.52
C LEU A 53 -7.75 -2.84 2.25
N TYR A 54 -8.50 -1.73 2.34
CA TYR A 54 -9.14 -1.08 1.22
C TYR A 54 -8.12 -0.54 0.21
N ASP A 55 -7.07 0.13 0.68
CA ASP A 55 -5.99 0.64 -0.16
C ASP A 55 -5.23 -0.48 -0.85
N ILE A 56 -4.88 -1.55 -0.13
CA ILE A 56 -4.28 -2.77 -0.71
C ILE A 56 -5.19 -3.36 -1.78
N GLN A 57 -6.49 -3.46 -1.51
CA GLN A 57 -7.45 -3.95 -2.50
C GLN A 57 -7.52 -3.03 -3.73
N ARG A 58 -7.48 -1.71 -3.53
CA ARG A 58 -7.46 -0.71 -4.62
C ARG A 58 -6.20 -0.88 -5.48
N LEU A 59 -5.04 -1.02 -4.87
CA LEU A 59 -3.76 -1.23 -5.55
C LEU A 59 -3.78 -2.53 -6.37
N HIS A 60 -4.24 -3.64 -5.77
CA HIS A 60 -4.33 -4.94 -6.46
C HIS A 60 -5.21 -4.92 -7.71
N LYS A 61 -6.17 -3.99 -7.84
CA LYS A 61 -6.98 -3.88 -9.07
C LYS A 61 -6.13 -3.59 -10.32
N HIS A 62 -4.92 -3.03 -10.15
CA HIS A 62 -3.98 -2.76 -11.24
C HIS A 62 -3.09 -3.95 -11.60
N GLU A 63 -3.12 -5.04 -10.83
CA GLU A 63 -2.23 -6.19 -11.07
C GLU A 63 -2.39 -6.78 -12.48
N ARG A 64 -3.63 -6.87 -12.98
CA ARG A 64 -3.91 -7.31 -14.36
C ARG A 64 -3.47 -6.31 -15.44
N TYR A 65 -3.48 -5.03 -15.11
CA TYR A 65 -2.99 -4.00 -16.01
C TYR A 65 -1.47 -4.14 -16.13
N PHE A 66 -0.77 -4.24 -14.99
CA PHE A 66 0.68 -4.40 -14.98
C PHE A 66 1.16 -5.72 -15.58
N GLU A 67 0.39 -6.81 -15.47
CA GLU A 67 0.70 -8.04 -16.21
C GLU A 67 0.86 -7.78 -17.72
N LYS A 68 -0.03 -6.98 -18.32
CA LYS A 68 0.05 -6.62 -19.74
C LYS A 68 1.21 -5.68 -20.04
N GLU A 69 1.40 -4.67 -19.19
CA GLU A 69 2.50 -3.71 -19.36
C GLU A 69 3.87 -4.40 -19.26
N MET A 70 4.01 -5.41 -18.39
CA MET A 70 5.24 -6.18 -18.26
C MET A 70 5.50 -7.08 -19.48
N LEU A 71 4.45 -7.65 -20.07
CA LEU A 71 4.58 -8.39 -21.33
C LEU A 71 4.98 -7.48 -22.50
N GLU A 72 4.47 -6.25 -22.56
CA GLU A 72 4.87 -5.27 -23.56
C GLU A 72 6.31 -4.79 -23.34
N TYR A 73 6.67 -4.46 -22.10
CA TYR A 73 8.03 -4.08 -21.71
C TYR A 73 9.06 -5.11 -22.19
N ASP A 74 8.79 -6.41 -21.98
CA ASP A 74 9.69 -7.49 -22.38
C ASP A 74 9.97 -7.53 -23.89
N GLN A 75 9.05 -7.02 -24.71
CA GLN A 75 9.20 -6.94 -26.17
C GLN A 75 9.98 -5.69 -26.61
N ILE A 76 9.91 -4.61 -25.83
CA ILE A 76 10.46 -3.30 -26.21
C ILE A 76 11.73 -2.92 -25.45
N MET A 77 12.20 -3.74 -24.51
CA MET A 77 13.28 -3.38 -23.56
C MET A 77 14.62 -2.95 -24.20
N TYR A 78 14.82 -3.24 -25.48
CA TYR A 78 16.01 -2.86 -26.25
C TYR A 78 15.80 -1.65 -27.18
N SER A 79 14.59 -1.10 -27.25
CA SER A 79 14.26 0.06 -28.09
C SER A 79 14.12 1.31 -27.23
N GLU A 80 15.05 2.26 -27.39
CA GLU A 80 15.01 3.51 -26.61
C GLU A 80 13.74 4.33 -26.88
N VAL A 81 13.29 4.37 -28.13
CA VAL A 81 12.08 5.12 -28.54
C VAL A 81 10.85 4.50 -27.89
N ASP A 82 10.70 3.19 -27.97
CA ASP A 82 9.53 2.51 -27.41
C ASP A 82 9.54 2.56 -25.88
N LEU A 83 10.71 2.50 -25.25
CA LEU A 83 10.84 2.71 -23.80
C LEU A 83 10.37 4.09 -23.37
N LYS A 84 10.67 5.15 -24.13
CA LYS A 84 10.18 6.51 -23.86
C LYS A 84 8.65 6.57 -23.94
N ILE A 85 8.07 5.99 -24.99
CA ILE A 85 6.61 5.94 -25.18
C ILE A 85 5.94 5.17 -24.02
N TRP A 86 6.48 4.00 -23.69
CA TRP A 86 5.97 3.17 -22.59
C TRP A 86 6.03 3.89 -21.25
N THR A 87 7.16 4.53 -20.96
CA THR A 87 7.37 5.25 -19.68
C THR A 87 6.45 6.46 -19.58
N TYR A 88 6.29 7.21 -20.66
CA TYR A 88 5.39 8.37 -20.70
C TYR A 88 3.94 7.95 -20.45
N ARG A 89 3.49 6.86 -21.08
CA ARG A 89 2.13 6.32 -20.89
C ARG A 89 1.86 5.88 -19.45
N ASN A 90 2.89 5.38 -18.77
CA ASN A 90 2.78 4.84 -17.41
C ASN A 90 3.11 5.86 -16.30
N GLU A 91 3.48 7.09 -16.67
CA GLU A 91 4.01 8.11 -15.76
C GLU A 91 3.05 8.43 -14.60
N ASN A 92 1.78 8.69 -14.90
CA ASN A 92 0.79 9.00 -13.85
C ASN A 92 0.62 7.85 -12.84
N LEU A 93 0.68 6.60 -13.29
CA LEU A 93 0.58 5.46 -12.38
C LEU A 93 1.85 5.32 -11.54
N GLY A 94 3.02 5.49 -12.14
CA GLY A 94 4.30 5.39 -11.45
C GLY A 94 4.56 6.52 -10.45
N LEU A 95 4.17 7.76 -10.77
CA LEU A 95 4.47 8.95 -9.96
C LEU A 95 3.38 9.32 -8.95
N ASN A 96 2.12 8.94 -9.19
CA ASN A 96 1.01 9.36 -8.31
C ASN A 96 0.34 8.19 -7.60
N THR A 97 0.11 7.06 -8.28
CA THR A 97 -0.64 5.94 -7.70
C THR A 97 0.25 4.95 -6.95
N PHE A 98 1.50 4.79 -7.39
CA PHE A 98 2.42 3.76 -6.91
C PHE A 98 3.79 4.31 -6.44
N ASP A 99 3.94 5.63 -6.31
CA ASP A 99 5.18 6.27 -5.86
C ASP A 99 5.61 5.78 -4.47
N SER A 100 4.64 5.64 -3.58
CA SER A 100 4.82 5.20 -2.20
C SER A 100 4.77 3.69 -2.05
N PHE A 101 4.37 2.93 -3.08
CA PHE A 101 4.07 1.51 -2.95
C PHE A 101 5.24 0.72 -2.35
N ASN A 102 6.46 1.00 -2.82
CA ASN A 102 7.62 0.30 -2.29
C ASN A 102 7.92 0.71 -0.85
N ARG A 103 7.81 2.01 -0.50
CA ARG A 103 8.05 2.49 0.86
C ARG A 103 7.02 1.96 1.85
N ASP A 104 5.76 1.90 1.41
CA ASP A 104 4.62 1.64 2.28
C ASP A 104 4.39 0.14 2.48
N TYR A 105 4.79 -0.71 1.52
CA TYR A 105 4.47 -2.15 1.53
C TYR A 105 5.65 -3.10 1.31
N LEU A 106 6.79 -2.63 0.80
CA LEU A 106 7.99 -3.45 0.64
C LEU A 106 8.99 -3.08 1.74
N ASP A 107 9.32 -4.06 2.58
CA ASP A 107 10.42 -3.91 3.53
C ASP A 107 11.72 -3.81 2.72
N TYR A 108 12.29 -2.61 2.68
CA TYR A 108 13.36 -2.23 1.76
C TYR A 108 14.75 -2.70 2.24
N ASP A 109 14.83 -3.83 2.95
CA ASP A 109 16.12 -4.47 3.17
C ASP A 109 16.44 -5.32 1.92
N PHE A 110 17.18 -4.70 1.00
CA PHE A 110 17.54 -5.20 -0.33
C PHE A 110 18.26 -6.57 -0.33
N HIS A 111 18.56 -7.13 0.84
CA HIS A 111 19.29 -8.40 0.98
C HIS A 111 18.40 -9.65 1.14
N ASP A 112 17.11 -9.52 1.48
CA ASP A 112 16.20 -10.68 1.72
C ASP A 112 14.87 -10.61 0.92
N ALA A 113 14.82 -9.74 -0.09
CA ALA A 113 13.60 -9.38 -0.82
C ALA A 113 12.93 -10.53 -1.61
N GLU A 114 13.58 -11.68 -1.81
CA GLU A 114 12.99 -12.83 -2.52
C GLU A 114 11.96 -13.61 -1.68
N LYS A 115 11.83 -13.36 -0.37
CA LYS A 115 10.95 -14.18 0.51
C LYS A 115 10.01 -13.42 1.44
N ALA A 116 10.06 -12.09 1.51
CA ALA A 116 9.19 -11.33 2.40
C ALA A 116 7.78 -11.12 1.80
N ASN A 117 6.75 -11.50 2.56
CA ASN A 117 5.37 -11.05 2.33
C ASN A 117 5.29 -9.52 2.46
N LEU A 118 4.28 -8.88 1.86
CA LEU A 118 4.03 -7.45 2.11
C LEU A 118 3.71 -7.29 3.60
N ARG A 119 4.53 -6.50 4.29
CA ARG A 119 4.35 -6.17 5.70
C ARG A 119 3.40 -5.00 5.80
N VAL A 120 2.47 -5.11 6.73
CA VAL A 120 1.48 -4.09 7.02
C VAL A 120 1.64 -3.73 8.49
N PHE A 121 2.32 -2.62 8.76
CA PHE A 121 2.65 -2.17 10.12
C PHE A 121 1.44 -1.59 10.84
N GLY A 122 1.08 -2.14 11.99
CA GLY A 122 0.21 -1.47 12.97
C GLY A 122 0.98 -0.42 13.79
N PRO A 123 0.34 0.69 14.22
CA PRO A 123 1.02 1.78 14.92
C PRO A 123 1.74 1.39 16.24
N ASN A 124 1.37 0.29 16.91
CA ASN A 124 2.22 -0.35 17.94
C ASN A 124 1.83 -1.82 18.25
N LYS A 125 2.66 -2.48 19.06
CA LYS A 125 2.52 -3.90 19.48
C LYS A 125 1.21 -4.21 20.22
N LEU A 126 0.79 -3.33 21.13
CA LEU A 126 -0.41 -3.52 21.97
C LEU A 126 -1.71 -3.43 21.15
N MET A 127 -1.71 -2.57 20.13
CA MET A 127 -2.78 -2.44 19.13
C MET A 127 -3.02 -3.74 18.38
N LEU A 128 -1.96 -4.33 17.85
CA LEU A 128 -2.03 -5.51 17.01
C LEU A 128 -2.45 -6.74 17.81
N ASP A 129 -2.01 -6.86 19.07
CA ASP A 129 -2.49 -7.89 20.00
C ASP A 129 -4.01 -7.84 20.20
N THR A 130 -4.57 -6.64 20.35
CA THR A 130 -6.02 -6.44 20.56
C THR A 130 -6.82 -6.85 19.32
N ILE A 131 -6.35 -6.47 18.14
CA ILE A 131 -6.98 -6.79 16.85
C ILE A 131 -6.91 -8.28 16.55
N VAL A 132 -5.73 -8.88 16.71
CA VAL A 132 -5.51 -10.30 16.43
C VAL A 132 -6.39 -11.15 17.35
N ASN A 133 -6.57 -10.74 18.61
CA ASN A 133 -7.49 -11.42 19.52
C ASN A 133 -8.96 -11.26 19.10
N ILE A 134 -9.41 -10.07 18.70
CA ILE A 134 -10.76 -9.85 18.16
C ILE A 134 -11.00 -10.69 16.89
N MET A 135 -10.03 -10.76 15.99
CA MET A 135 -10.14 -11.59 14.77
C MET A 135 -10.11 -13.09 15.10
N ARG A 136 -9.30 -13.55 16.05
CA ARG A 136 -9.25 -14.94 16.51
C ARG A 136 -10.56 -15.40 17.15
N GLU A 137 -11.18 -14.53 17.96
CA GLU A 137 -12.49 -14.76 18.57
C GLU A 137 -13.60 -14.82 17.52
N GLN A 138 -13.56 -13.96 16.50
CA GLN A 138 -14.56 -13.94 15.44
C GLN A 138 -14.39 -15.05 14.39
N LEU A 139 -13.17 -15.58 14.20
CA LEU A 139 -12.85 -16.62 13.22
C LEU A 139 -12.71 -18.03 13.84
N GLY A 140 -12.90 -18.19 15.15
CA GLY A 140 -12.92 -19.49 15.83
C GLY A 140 -11.59 -20.25 15.82
N ARG A 141 -10.45 -19.55 15.71
CA ARG A 141 -9.10 -20.16 15.64
C ARG A 141 -8.31 -19.85 16.90
N ALA A 142 -8.55 -20.61 17.96
CA ALA A 142 -7.68 -20.65 19.14
C ALA A 142 -6.49 -21.59 18.86
N GLY A 143 -5.28 -21.04 18.81
CA GLY A 143 -4.05 -21.83 18.66
C GLY A 143 -2.89 -21.11 19.35
N ASP A 144 -2.31 -21.78 20.34
CA ASP A 144 -1.15 -21.32 21.10
C ASP A 144 0.11 -21.32 20.23
N ARG A 145 0.47 -20.15 19.70
CA ARG A 145 1.84 -19.77 19.34
C ARG A 145 1.87 -18.27 19.09
N VAL A 146 2.84 -17.60 19.70
CA VAL A 146 3.19 -16.21 19.43
C VAL A 146 3.65 -16.14 17.98
N VAL A 147 2.81 -15.54 17.13
CA VAL A 147 3.13 -15.26 15.72
C VAL A 147 3.14 -13.75 15.58
N GLU A 148 4.22 -13.25 15.00
CA GLU A 148 4.53 -11.85 14.76
C GLU A 148 3.33 -11.07 14.21
N HIS A 149 3.18 -9.86 14.76
CA HIS A 149 2.01 -8.99 14.77
C HIS A 149 1.67 -8.31 13.43
N GLU A 150 1.74 -9.04 12.31
CA GLU A 150 1.72 -8.46 10.98
C GLU A 150 0.56 -9.04 10.14
N ILE A 151 -0.18 -8.18 9.43
CA ILE A 151 -1.05 -8.66 8.35
C ILE A 151 -0.15 -8.93 7.15
N TYR A 152 0.03 -10.21 6.84
CA TYR A 152 0.82 -10.62 5.69
C TYR A 152 -0.05 -10.74 4.45
N ILE A 153 0.23 -9.91 3.45
CA ILE A 153 -0.31 -10.13 2.11
C ILE A 153 0.77 -10.79 1.28
N LYS A 154 0.39 -11.84 0.55
CA LYS A 154 1.33 -12.57 -0.29
C LYS A 154 1.86 -11.61 -1.35
N ARG A 155 3.18 -11.44 -1.39
CA ARG A 155 3.86 -10.63 -2.42
C ARG A 155 3.52 -11.12 -3.83
N GLU A 156 3.26 -12.42 -3.99
CA GLU A 156 2.82 -13.04 -5.24
C GLU A 156 1.49 -12.45 -5.77
N ASP A 157 0.59 -11.98 -4.89
CA ASP A 157 -0.65 -11.31 -5.31
C ASP A 157 -0.34 -9.95 -5.99
N PHE A 158 0.90 -9.43 -5.88
CA PHE A 158 1.36 -8.14 -6.42
C PHE A 158 2.60 -8.28 -7.31
N ARG A 159 2.90 -9.47 -7.82
CA ARG A 159 4.17 -9.73 -8.53
C ARG A 159 4.41 -8.79 -9.70
N ASN A 160 3.36 -8.47 -10.48
CA ASN A 160 3.46 -7.59 -11.64
C ASN A 160 3.52 -6.12 -11.20
N THR A 161 2.78 -5.75 -10.16
CA THR A 161 2.89 -4.43 -9.53
C THR A 161 4.32 -4.16 -9.06
N VAL A 162 4.91 -5.08 -8.30
CA VAL A 162 6.30 -4.97 -7.82
C VAL A 162 7.26 -4.83 -8.99
N ARG A 163 7.13 -5.69 -10.01
CA ARG A 163 7.98 -5.63 -11.21
C ARG A 163 7.82 -4.32 -11.96
N PHE A 164 6.59 -3.83 -12.11
CA PHE A 164 6.29 -2.56 -12.75
C PHE A 164 6.98 -1.40 -12.04
N VAL A 165 6.82 -1.28 -10.71
CA VAL A 165 7.41 -0.16 -9.96
C VAL A 165 8.94 -0.20 -10.06
N GLN A 166 9.56 -1.39 -10.03
CA GLN A 166 11.00 -1.54 -10.22
C GLN A 166 11.47 -1.06 -11.61
N VAL A 167 10.80 -1.52 -12.67
CA VAL A 167 11.12 -1.14 -14.05
C VAL A 167 10.90 0.36 -14.26
N PHE A 168 9.77 0.89 -13.80
CA PHE A 168 9.45 2.31 -13.94
C PHE A 168 10.50 3.17 -13.23
N ASN A 169 10.87 2.84 -11.99
CA ASN A 169 11.88 3.59 -11.24
C ASN A 169 13.26 3.54 -11.90
N GLU A 170 13.64 2.39 -12.47
CA GLU A 170 14.88 2.24 -13.24
C GLU A 170 14.88 3.14 -14.48
N LEU A 171 13.79 3.14 -15.24
CA LEU A 171 13.67 3.95 -16.46
C LEU A 171 13.58 5.45 -16.17
N TYR A 172 12.68 5.84 -15.27
CA TYR A 172 12.32 7.23 -15.02
C TYR A 172 13.36 7.96 -14.18
N PHE A 173 13.74 7.43 -13.01
CA PHE A 173 14.62 8.13 -12.08
C PHE A 173 16.11 7.86 -12.34
N ARG A 174 16.48 6.61 -12.63
CA ARG A 174 17.91 6.23 -12.78
C ARG A 174 18.42 6.49 -14.18
N ARG A 175 17.75 5.95 -15.20
CA ARG A 175 18.13 6.15 -16.61
C ARG A 175 17.68 7.49 -17.18
N LYS A 176 16.74 8.18 -16.51
CA LYS A 176 16.25 9.51 -16.89
C LYS A 176 15.80 9.58 -18.35
N ILE A 177 15.07 8.57 -18.81
CA ILE A 177 14.71 8.47 -20.23
C ILE A 177 13.73 9.57 -20.68
N LEU A 178 13.06 10.24 -19.75
CA LEU A 178 12.22 11.42 -19.95
C LEU A 178 12.75 12.60 -19.11
N PRO A 179 13.88 13.23 -19.50
CA PRO A 179 14.56 14.20 -18.66
C PRO A 179 13.72 15.46 -18.39
N GLU A 180 12.99 15.97 -19.39
CA GLU A 180 12.14 17.16 -19.25
C GLU A 180 11.00 16.93 -18.24
N ARG A 181 10.35 15.76 -18.30
CA ARG A 181 9.29 15.38 -17.36
C ARG A 181 9.81 15.18 -15.93
N LEU A 182 11.03 14.65 -15.80
CA LEU A 182 11.67 14.49 -14.51
C LEU A 182 11.98 15.85 -13.86
N GLU A 183 12.41 16.84 -14.66
CA GLU A 183 12.62 18.21 -14.19
C GLU A 183 11.30 18.87 -13.75
N GLU A 184 10.23 18.73 -14.53
CA GLU A 184 8.88 19.19 -14.15
C GLU A 184 8.43 18.58 -12.83
N TYR A 185 8.63 17.27 -12.64
CA TYR A 185 8.29 16.56 -11.41
C TYR A 185 9.03 17.13 -10.19
N TYR A 186 10.34 17.38 -10.31
CA TYR A 186 11.10 17.98 -9.21
C TYR A 186 10.69 19.42 -8.92
N ASN A 187 10.38 20.22 -9.95
CA ASN A 187 9.93 21.59 -9.73
C ASN A 187 8.60 21.64 -8.97
N ILE A 188 7.68 20.71 -9.23
CA ILE A 188 6.42 20.58 -8.49
C ILE A 188 6.70 20.22 -7.02
N LEU A 189 7.50 19.18 -6.77
CA LEU A 189 7.84 18.77 -5.40
C LEU A 189 8.50 19.87 -4.58
N MET A 190 9.41 20.64 -5.19
CA MET A 190 10.10 21.74 -4.51
C MET A 190 9.20 22.97 -4.30
N SER A 191 8.11 23.11 -5.07
CA SER A 191 7.16 24.22 -4.92
C SER A 191 6.13 24.00 -3.82
N ASP A 192 5.89 22.75 -3.42
CA ASP A 192 4.98 22.41 -2.31
C ASP A 192 5.65 22.50 -0.92
N GLU A 193 6.97 22.79 -0.88
CA GLU A 193 7.75 22.96 0.35
C GLU A 193 7.93 24.43 0.80
N GLU A 194 7.41 25.42 0.05
CA GLU A 194 7.41 26.87 0.38
C GLU A 194 6.09 27.36 0.99
#